data_AF-A5PEW5-F1
#
_entry.id   AF-A5PEW5-F1
#
_cell.length_a   1.000
_cell.length_b   1.000
_cell.length_c   1.000
_cell.angle_alpha   90.00
_cell.angle_beta   90.00
_cell.angle_gamma   90.00
#
_symmetry.space_group_name_H-M   'P 1'
#
loop_
_entity.id
_entity.type
_entity.pdbx_description
1 polymer ?
#
loop_
_entity_poly.entity_id
_entity_poly.type
_entity_poly.pdbx_seq_one_letter_code
_entity_poly.pdbx_strand_id
1 'polypeptide(L)'
;MSARRGAPGGQRHPRPYAVEPTVDINGLVLPADMSDELKGLNVGIDEKTIESLESTRRMLALCEESKEAGIKTLVMLDDQGEQLERCEGALDTINQDMKEAEDHLKGMEKCCGLCVLPWNKTDDFEKTEFAKAWKKDDDGGVISDQPRITVGDSSMGPQGGYITKITNDAREDEMDENVQQVSTMVGNLRNMAIDMSTEVSNQNRQLDRIHDKAQSNEVRVESANKRAKNLITK
;
A
#
# COMPACT_ATOMS: atom_id res chain seq x y z
N MET A 1 68.32 29.39 73.89
CA MET A 1 67.09 28.85 73.28
C MET A 1 66.71 29.73 72.10
N SER A 2 67.04 29.30 70.88
CA SER A 2 66.87 30.11 69.66
C SER A 2 65.42 30.14 69.19
N ALA A 3 64.89 31.34 69.01
CA ALA A 3 63.58 31.61 68.43
C ALA A 3 63.59 31.27 66.92
N ARG A 4 62.75 30.31 66.52
CA ARG A 4 62.40 30.06 65.11
C ARG A 4 61.39 31.12 64.66
N ARG A 5 61.79 31.99 63.72
CA ARG A 5 60.87 32.84 62.96
C ARG A 5 60.09 31.97 61.97
N GLY A 6 58.77 31.97 62.09
CA GLY A 6 57.87 31.42 61.08
C GLY A 6 57.84 32.32 59.84
N ALA A 7 57.96 31.72 58.66
CA ALA A 7 57.69 32.37 57.38
C ALA A 7 56.16 32.44 57.14
N PRO A 8 55.61 33.54 56.60
CA PRO A 8 54.19 33.62 56.30
C PRO A 8 53.88 32.84 55.02
N GLY A 9 52.78 32.08 55.07
CA GLY A 9 52.29 31.27 53.97
C GLY A 9 51.92 32.12 52.75
N GLY A 10 52.52 31.80 51.61
CA GLY A 10 52.08 32.30 50.32
C GLY A 10 50.74 31.68 49.96
N GLN A 11 49.67 32.46 50.05
CA GLN A 11 48.39 32.15 49.42
C GLN A 11 48.61 32.05 47.91
N ARG A 12 48.68 30.81 47.40
CA ARG A 12 48.56 30.53 45.97
C ARG A 12 47.12 30.78 45.58
N HIS A 13 46.83 31.96 45.04
CA HIS A 13 45.61 32.15 44.27
C HIS A 13 45.61 31.16 43.09
N PRO A 14 44.50 30.43 42.83
CA PRO A 14 44.38 29.66 41.60
C PRO A 14 44.48 30.64 40.43
N ARG A 15 45.34 30.34 39.46
CA ARG A 15 45.39 31.10 38.20
C ARG A 15 43.99 31.02 37.58
N PRO A 16 43.38 32.13 37.15
CA PRO A 16 42.18 32.05 36.35
C PRO A 16 42.53 31.21 35.11
N TYR A 17 41.77 30.14 34.87
CA TYR A 17 41.87 29.39 33.61
C TYR A 17 41.67 30.43 32.50
N ALA A 18 42.72 30.67 31.70
CA ALA A 18 42.61 31.57 30.57
C ALA A 18 41.54 30.99 29.65
N VAL A 19 40.49 31.77 29.37
CA VAL A 19 39.46 31.38 28.40
C VAL A 19 40.18 31.17 27.07
N GLU A 20 40.20 29.95 26.57
CA GLU A 20 40.83 29.65 25.28
C GLU A 20 40.15 30.53 24.22
N PRO A 21 40.93 31.24 23.37
CA PRO A 21 40.36 32.09 22.35
C PRO A 21 39.52 31.23 21.41
N THR A 22 38.31 31.67 21.09
CA THR A 22 37.39 30.98 20.17
C THR A 22 37.07 31.87 18.97
N VAL A 23 36.71 31.24 17.86
CA VAL A 23 36.18 31.88 16.66
C VAL A 23 34.78 31.34 16.40
N ASP A 24 33.86 32.23 16.03
CA ASP A 24 32.53 31.85 15.56
C ASP A 24 32.55 31.81 14.04
N ILE A 25 32.20 30.64 13.47
CA ILE A 25 32.06 30.46 12.02
C ILE A 25 30.68 29.85 11.78
N ASN A 26 29.78 30.61 11.14
CA ASN A 26 28.39 30.22 10.87
C ASN A 26 27.60 29.78 12.12
N GLY A 27 27.89 30.35 13.29
CA GLY A 27 27.26 29.99 14.56
C GLY A 27 27.94 28.85 15.30
N LEU A 28 28.97 28.22 14.71
CA LEU A 28 29.77 27.19 15.34
C LEU A 28 30.97 27.82 16.06
N VAL A 29 31.02 27.69 17.38
CA VAL A 29 32.13 28.21 18.21
C VAL A 29 33.26 27.19 18.23
N LEU A 30 34.38 27.53 17.60
CA LEU A 30 35.56 26.66 17.44
C LEU A 30 36.79 27.26 18.13
N PRO A 31 37.73 26.44 18.63
CA PRO A 31 39.00 26.93 19.16
C PRO A 31 39.76 27.76 18.12
N ALA A 32 40.24 28.94 18.50
CA ALA A 32 40.92 29.85 17.59
C ALA A 32 42.27 29.29 17.11
N ASP A 33 42.91 28.44 17.92
CA ASP A 33 44.17 27.75 17.61
C ASP A 33 44.00 26.50 16.71
N MET A 34 42.76 26.06 16.45
CA MET A 34 42.47 24.98 15.50
C MET A 34 42.90 25.36 14.08
N SER A 35 43.44 24.40 13.31
CA SER A 35 43.84 24.64 11.91
C SER A 35 42.64 25.00 11.04
N ASP A 36 42.86 25.83 10.01
CA ASP A 36 41.78 26.28 9.12
C ASP A 36 41.10 25.12 8.39
N GLU A 37 41.84 24.06 8.05
CA GLU A 37 41.29 22.84 7.44
C GLU A 37 40.34 22.11 8.41
N LEU A 38 40.71 21.96 9.68
CA LEU A 38 39.84 21.34 10.70
C LEU A 38 38.64 22.22 11.01
N LYS A 39 38.79 23.55 11.02
CA LYS A 39 37.66 24.47 11.16
C LYS A 39 36.67 24.30 10.00
N GLY A 40 37.17 24.27 8.77
CA GLY A 40 36.36 24.04 7.57
C GLY A 40 35.64 22.69 7.59
N LEU A 41 36.31 21.63 8.04
CA LEU A 41 35.72 20.30 8.18
C LEU A 41 34.60 20.26 9.25
N ASN A 42 34.79 20.93 10.39
CA ASN A 42 33.75 21.02 11.43
C ASN A 42 32.51 21.78 10.93
N VAL A 43 32.71 22.90 10.22
CA VAL A 43 31.60 23.66 9.61
C VAL A 43 30.87 22.80 8.58
N GLY A 44 31.60 22.07 7.74
CA GLY A 44 31.00 21.18 6.74
C GLY A 44 30.24 20.00 7.34
N ILE A 45 30.71 19.44 8.47
CA ILE A 45 29.96 18.41 9.21
C ILE A 45 28.66 18.99 9.75
N ASP A 46 28.71 20.16 10.38
CA ASP A 46 27.51 20.78 10.96
C ASP A 46 26.44 21.08 9.90
N GLU A 47 26.86 21.67 8.77
CA GLU A 47 25.98 21.93 7.63
C GLU A 47 25.34 20.64 7.11
N LYS A 48 26.13 19.57 6.93
CA LYS A 48 25.60 18.27 6.45
C LYS A 48 24.69 17.58 7.47
N THR A 49 24.94 17.73 8.76
CA THR A 49 24.07 17.23 9.82
C THR A 49 22.71 17.93 9.79
N ILE A 50 22.68 19.25 9.60
CA ILE A 50 21.43 20.01 9.48
C ILE A 50 20.65 19.58 8.23
N GLU A 51 21.30 19.53 7.06
CA GLU A 51 20.67 19.09 5.82
C GLU A 51 20.08 17.67 5.93
N SER A 52 20.83 16.75 6.55
CA SER A 52 20.42 15.36 6.75
C SER A 52 19.22 15.27 7.69
N LEU A 53 19.20 16.06 8.76
CA LEU A 53 18.09 16.11 9.70
C LEU A 53 16.81 16.65 9.05
N GLU A 54 16.90 17.70 8.26
CA GLU A 54 15.76 18.17 7.49
C GLU A 54 15.27 17.12 6.50
N SER A 55 16.18 16.32 5.93
CA SER A 55 15.80 15.22 5.05
C SER A 55 15.06 14.11 5.78
N THR A 56 15.46 13.73 7.00
CA THR A 56 14.74 12.71 7.78
C THR A 56 13.36 13.21 8.20
N ARG A 57 13.21 14.49 8.54
CA ARG A 57 11.91 15.11 8.81
C ARG A 57 10.98 15.11 7.60
N ARG A 58 11.50 15.45 6.41
CA ARG A 58 10.72 15.34 5.15
C ARG A 58 10.31 13.90 4.86
N MET A 59 11.20 12.94 5.10
CA MET A 59 10.93 11.52 4.90
C MET A 59 9.79 11.02 5.79
N LEU A 60 9.76 11.43 7.06
CA LEU A 60 8.64 11.15 7.96
C LEU A 60 7.32 11.69 7.41
N ALA A 61 7.28 12.97 7.05
CA ALA A 61 6.07 13.61 6.51
C ALA A 61 5.54 12.88 5.26
N LEU A 62 6.44 12.52 4.33
CA LEU A 62 6.07 11.77 3.13
C LEU A 62 5.55 10.36 3.45
N CYS A 63 6.14 9.68 4.43
CA CYS A 63 5.66 8.35 4.84
C CYS A 63 4.28 8.43 5.51
N GLU A 64 4.02 9.45 6.32
CA GLU A 64 2.71 9.66 6.94
C GLU A 64 1.64 9.97 5.89
N GLU A 65 1.94 10.86 4.95
CA GLU A 65 1.04 11.17 3.82
C GLU A 65 0.75 9.93 2.98
N SER A 66 1.80 9.16 2.65
CA SER A 66 1.66 7.90 1.91
C SER A 66 0.81 6.88 2.67
N LYS A 67 0.94 6.82 4.00
CA LYS A 67 0.14 5.93 4.84
C LYS A 67 -1.33 6.33 4.82
N GLU A 68 -1.64 7.62 4.91
CA GLU A 68 -3.03 8.10 4.85
C GLU A 68 -3.66 7.81 3.48
N ALA A 69 -2.92 8.05 2.39
CA ALA A 69 -3.36 7.71 1.03
C ALA A 69 -3.56 6.20 0.85
N GLY A 70 -2.66 5.38 1.39
CA GLY A 70 -2.76 3.91 1.37
C GLY A 70 -4.01 3.41 2.11
N ILE A 71 -4.31 3.94 3.29
CA ILE A 71 -5.53 3.59 4.05
C ILE A 71 -6.78 3.95 3.25
N LYS A 72 -6.85 5.17 2.67
CA LYS A 72 -7.99 5.57 1.83
C LYS A 72 -8.16 4.62 0.64
N THR A 73 -7.06 4.18 0.05
CA THR A 73 -7.08 3.25 -1.08
C THR A 73 -7.61 1.88 -0.68
N LEU A 74 -7.16 1.34 0.46
CA LEU A 74 -7.69 0.07 0.99
C LEU A 74 -9.19 0.14 1.27
N VAL A 75 -9.69 1.25 1.85
CA VAL A 75 -11.13 1.44 2.07
C VAL A 75 -11.90 1.49 0.75
N MET A 76 -11.37 2.16 -0.27
CA MET A 76 -12.01 2.18 -1.60
C MET A 76 -12.00 0.82 -2.27
N LEU A 77 -10.92 0.03 -2.11
CA LEU A 77 -10.86 -1.33 -2.65
C LEU A 77 -11.89 -2.24 -1.97
N ASP A 78 -12.09 -2.11 -0.66
CA ASP A 78 -13.11 -2.86 0.09
C ASP A 78 -14.53 -2.56 -0.43
N ASP A 79 -14.89 -1.28 -0.56
CA ASP A 79 -16.20 -0.86 -1.12
C ASP A 79 -16.37 -1.30 -2.59
N GLN A 80 -15.31 -1.23 -3.39
CA GLN A 80 -15.33 -1.75 -4.76
C GLN A 80 -15.54 -3.26 -4.80
N GLY A 81 -14.93 -4.01 -3.87
CA GLY A 81 -15.14 -5.44 -3.73
C GLY A 81 -16.61 -5.79 -3.47
N GLU A 82 -17.26 -5.10 -2.53
CA GLU A 82 -18.69 -5.29 -2.25
C GLU A 82 -19.57 -4.93 -3.47
N GLN A 83 -19.22 -3.85 -4.20
CA GLN A 83 -19.92 -3.48 -5.42
C GLN A 83 -19.81 -4.55 -6.51
N LEU A 84 -18.64 -5.17 -6.69
CA LEU A 84 -18.45 -6.25 -7.65
C LEU A 84 -19.20 -7.51 -7.24
N GLU A 85 -19.23 -7.86 -5.95
CA GLU A 85 -20.04 -8.99 -5.45
C GLU A 85 -21.54 -8.78 -5.74
N ARG A 86 -22.07 -7.57 -5.47
CA ARG A 86 -23.45 -7.22 -5.82
C ARG A 86 -23.71 -7.31 -7.32
N CYS A 87 -22.77 -6.86 -8.15
CA CYS A 87 -22.87 -6.93 -9.61
C CYS A 87 -22.90 -8.39 -10.09
N GLU A 88 -22.00 -9.22 -9.60
CA GLU A 88 -21.94 -10.65 -9.93
C GLU A 88 -23.24 -11.36 -9.52
N GLY A 89 -23.75 -11.11 -8.31
CA GLY A 89 -25.03 -11.68 -7.86
C GLY A 89 -26.24 -11.21 -8.67
N ALA A 90 -26.24 -9.95 -9.13
CA ALA A 90 -27.28 -9.45 -10.03
C ALA A 90 -27.24 -10.16 -11.40
N LEU A 91 -26.04 -10.41 -11.93
CA LEU A 91 -25.88 -11.19 -13.17
C LEU A 91 -26.36 -12.63 -13.00
N ASP A 92 -26.10 -13.26 -11.84
CA ASP A 92 -26.60 -14.59 -11.52
C ASP A 92 -28.13 -14.64 -11.49
N THR A 93 -28.76 -13.61 -10.92
CA THR A 93 -30.22 -13.45 -10.92
C THR A 93 -30.77 -13.32 -12.34
N ILE A 94 -30.17 -12.44 -13.17
CA ILE A 94 -30.56 -12.27 -14.58
C ILE A 94 -30.46 -13.60 -15.34
N ASN A 95 -29.42 -14.40 -15.08
CA ASN A 95 -29.26 -15.69 -15.73
C ASN A 95 -30.34 -16.69 -15.36
N GLN A 96 -30.82 -16.68 -14.11
CA GLN A 96 -31.97 -17.47 -13.69
C GLN A 96 -33.25 -16.98 -14.38
N ASP A 97 -33.51 -15.68 -14.36
CA ASP A 97 -34.68 -15.08 -15.03
C ASP A 97 -34.69 -15.39 -16.52
N MET A 98 -33.52 -15.36 -17.18
CA MET A 98 -33.40 -15.70 -18.59
C MET A 98 -33.67 -17.18 -18.86
N LYS A 99 -33.35 -18.10 -17.94
CA LYS A 99 -33.74 -19.52 -18.08
C LYS A 99 -35.25 -19.67 -18.05
N GLU A 100 -35.91 -19.02 -17.10
CA GLU A 100 -37.38 -19.04 -16.99
C GLU A 100 -38.06 -18.39 -18.21
N ALA A 101 -37.55 -17.25 -18.67
CA ALA A 101 -38.06 -16.56 -19.85
C ALA A 101 -37.92 -17.42 -21.13
N GLU A 102 -36.78 -18.07 -21.33
CA GLU A 102 -36.54 -18.96 -22.47
C GLU A 102 -37.48 -20.17 -22.46
N ASP A 103 -37.78 -20.75 -21.29
CA ASP A 103 -38.71 -21.86 -21.13
C ASP A 103 -40.17 -21.44 -21.40
N HIS A 104 -40.58 -20.26 -20.93
CA HIS A 104 -41.88 -19.70 -21.28
C HIS A 104 -42.02 -19.46 -22.79
N LEU A 105 -40.99 -18.89 -23.44
CA LEU A 105 -40.98 -18.70 -24.89
C LEU A 105 -41.06 -20.04 -25.64
N LYS A 106 -40.32 -21.07 -25.19
CA LYS A 106 -40.44 -22.43 -25.75
C LYS A 106 -41.86 -23.01 -25.57
N GLY A 107 -42.51 -22.71 -24.45
CA GLY A 107 -43.89 -23.08 -24.19
C GLY A 107 -44.87 -22.43 -25.18
N MET A 108 -44.70 -21.13 -25.44
CA MET A 108 -45.53 -20.35 -26.37
C MET A 108 -45.31 -20.73 -27.84
N GLU A 109 -44.12 -21.20 -28.21
CA GLU A 109 -43.83 -21.66 -29.57
C GLU A 109 -44.53 -22.97 -29.95
N LYS A 110 -45.09 -23.71 -28.98
CA LYS A 110 -45.82 -24.97 -29.22
C LYS A 110 -47.24 -24.67 -29.69
N CYS A 111 -47.59 -25.16 -30.88
CA CYS A 111 -48.97 -25.13 -31.36
C CYS A 111 -49.73 -26.34 -30.78
N CYS A 112 -50.85 -26.08 -30.10
CA CYS A 112 -51.76 -27.10 -29.54
C CYS A 112 -51.17 -28.02 -28.46
N GLY A 113 -50.37 -27.50 -27.51
CA GLY A 113 -49.97 -28.18 -26.28
C GLY A 113 -48.97 -29.34 -26.41
N LEU A 114 -48.81 -29.94 -27.59
CA LEU A 114 -47.94 -31.12 -27.79
C LEU A 114 -47.04 -31.04 -29.03
N CYS A 115 -47.29 -30.14 -29.99
CA CYS A 115 -46.55 -30.10 -31.26
C CYS A 115 -45.68 -28.83 -31.38
N VAL A 116 -44.36 -29.01 -31.31
CA VAL A 116 -43.39 -28.01 -31.83
C VAL A 116 -43.38 -28.18 -33.35
N LEU A 117 -43.85 -27.18 -34.08
CA LEU A 117 -43.73 -27.16 -35.54
C LEU A 117 -42.24 -27.29 -35.91
N PRO A 118 -41.84 -28.24 -36.78
CA PRO A 118 -40.42 -28.53 -37.05
C PRO A 118 -39.62 -27.34 -37.59
N TRP A 119 -40.32 -26.32 -38.11
CA TRP A 119 -39.76 -25.06 -38.61
C TRP A 119 -39.37 -24.07 -37.50
N ASN A 120 -39.70 -24.37 -36.23
CA ASN A 120 -39.56 -23.46 -35.08
C ASN A 120 -38.55 -23.95 -34.03
N LYS A 121 -37.67 -24.91 -34.36
CA LYS A 121 -36.59 -25.33 -33.46
C LYS A 121 -35.56 -24.21 -33.31
N THR A 122 -35.63 -23.48 -32.20
CA THR A 122 -34.57 -22.56 -31.76
C THR A 122 -33.53 -23.30 -30.92
N ASP A 123 -32.27 -22.92 -31.08
CA ASP A 123 -31.14 -23.54 -30.37
C ASP A 123 -31.24 -23.35 -28.85
N ASP A 124 -30.94 -24.41 -28.10
CA ASP A 124 -30.90 -24.37 -26.64
C ASP A 124 -29.64 -23.62 -26.17
N PHE A 125 -29.83 -22.60 -25.32
CA PHE A 125 -28.72 -21.82 -24.75
C PHE A 125 -27.63 -22.69 -24.09
N GLU A 126 -28.00 -23.80 -23.44
CA GLU A 126 -27.05 -24.75 -22.82
C GLU A 126 -26.04 -25.37 -23.81
N LYS A 127 -26.32 -25.32 -25.12
CA LYS A 127 -25.43 -25.82 -26.17
C LYS A 127 -24.48 -24.75 -26.71
N THR A 128 -24.59 -23.51 -26.25
CA THR A 128 -23.75 -22.40 -26.71
C THR A 128 -22.45 -22.34 -25.92
N GLU A 129 -21.42 -21.73 -26.50
CA GLU A 129 -20.14 -21.51 -25.80
C GLU A 129 -20.30 -20.64 -24.55
N PHE A 130 -21.31 -19.77 -24.53
CA PHE A 130 -21.66 -18.90 -23.40
C PHE A 130 -22.14 -19.67 -22.17
N ALA A 131 -22.53 -20.93 -22.30
CA ALA A 131 -22.83 -21.79 -21.15
C ALA A 131 -21.57 -22.08 -20.30
N LYS A 132 -20.37 -21.94 -20.87
CA LYS A 132 -19.09 -22.12 -20.13
C LYS A 132 -18.89 -21.03 -19.08
N ALA A 133 -19.35 -19.80 -19.34
CA ALA A 133 -19.27 -18.69 -18.39
C ALA A 133 -19.97 -18.99 -17.05
N TRP A 134 -20.97 -19.88 -17.08
CA TRP A 134 -21.76 -20.30 -15.93
C TRP A 134 -21.33 -21.63 -15.30
N LYS A 135 -20.33 -22.29 -15.89
CA LYS A 135 -19.73 -23.53 -15.38
C LYS A 135 -18.33 -23.31 -14.83
N LYS A 136 -17.77 -22.12 -15.03
CA LYS A 136 -16.43 -21.77 -14.57
C LYS A 136 -16.51 -21.35 -13.10
N ASP A 137 -16.82 -22.31 -12.26
CA ASP A 137 -16.60 -22.21 -10.82
C ASP A 137 -15.09 -22.41 -10.58
N ASP A 138 -14.29 -21.43 -10.99
CA ASP A 138 -12.93 -21.28 -10.48
C ASP A 138 -13.04 -20.65 -9.10
N ASP A 139 -13.55 -21.45 -8.15
CA ASP A 139 -13.60 -21.16 -6.73
C ASP A 139 -12.17 -20.90 -6.23
N GLY A 140 -11.79 -19.63 -6.15
CA GLY A 140 -10.74 -19.16 -5.27
C GLY A 140 -9.36 -19.78 -5.51
N GLY A 141 -8.93 -19.93 -6.77
CA GLY A 141 -7.56 -20.33 -7.09
C GLY A 141 -6.56 -19.47 -6.31
N VAL A 142 -5.88 -20.07 -5.33
CA VAL A 142 -4.96 -19.38 -4.41
C VAL A 142 -3.97 -18.57 -5.25
N ILE A 143 -3.87 -17.25 -5.02
CA ILE A 143 -2.91 -16.41 -5.74
C ILE A 143 -1.51 -16.92 -5.40
N SER A 144 -0.92 -17.71 -6.30
CA SER A 144 0.38 -18.33 -6.07
C SER A 144 1.54 -17.32 -6.12
N ASP A 145 1.31 -16.15 -6.73
CA ASP A 145 2.28 -15.05 -6.85
C ASP A 145 2.21 -14.04 -5.69
N GLN A 146 1.54 -14.38 -4.59
CA GLN A 146 1.54 -13.49 -3.43
C GLN A 146 2.95 -13.50 -2.80
N PRO A 147 3.59 -12.34 -2.58
CA PRO A 147 4.86 -12.30 -1.87
C PRO A 147 4.65 -12.84 -0.46
N ARG A 148 5.10 -14.09 -0.24
CA ARG A 148 4.99 -14.76 1.05
C ARG A 148 5.65 -13.88 2.11
N ILE A 149 4.85 -13.36 3.04
CA ILE A 149 5.36 -12.83 4.30
C ILE A 149 5.91 -14.05 5.04
N THR A 150 7.22 -14.27 4.95
CA THR A 150 7.90 -14.85 6.10
C THR A 150 7.69 -13.87 7.22
N VAL A 151 6.84 -14.23 8.18
CA VAL A 151 6.81 -13.66 9.54
C VAL A 151 8.11 -14.12 10.20
N GLY A 152 9.22 -13.64 9.63
CA GLY A 152 10.59 -13.90 9.97
C GLY A 152 11.13 -12.58 10.44
N ASP A 153 10.90 -12.34 11.72
CA ASP A 153 11.79 -11.57 12.56
C ASP A 153 11.86 -10.06 12.32
N SER A 154 10.87 -9.33 12.86
CA SER A 154 11.00 -7.90 13.15
C SER A 154 12.09 -7.59 14.21
N SER A 155 12.91 -8.57 14.64
CA SER A 155 13.99 -8.36 15.60
C SER A 155 15.39 -8.18 14.99
N MET A 156 15.52 -8.20 13.66
CA MET A 156 16.76 -7.85 12.95
C MET A 156 16.74 -6.39 12.44
N GLY A 157 16.34 -5.46 13.30
CA GLY A 157 16.79 -4.08 13.15
C GLY A 157 18.28 -4.00 13.49
N PRO A 158 19.07 -3.12 12.85
CA PRO A 158 20.47 -2.97 13.24
C PRO A 158 20.53 -2.61 14.74
N GLN A 159 21.16 -3.46 15.55
CA GLN A 159 21.28 -3.27 17.00
C GLN A 159 22.13 -2.04 17.37
N GLY A 160 22.84 -1.47 16.41
CA GLY A 160 23.39 -0.11 16.46
C GLY A 160 22.56 0.76 15.53
N GLY A 161 22.23 1.97 15.98
CA GLY A 161 21.36 2.92 15.27
C GLY A 161 21.56 2.99 13.75
N TYR A 162 20.49 3.37 13.06
CA TYR A 162 20.44 3.52 11.62
C TYR A 162 21.46 4.54 11.08
N ILE A 163 21.96 5.43 11.94
CA ILE A 163 22.91 6.48 11.58
C ILE A 163 24.23 6.33 12.35
N THR A 164 25.33 6.53 11.62
CA THR A 164 26.65 6.66 12.23
C THR A 164 26.77 8.02 12.91
N LYS A 165 26.91 8.02 14.24
CA LYS A 165 27.08 9.23 15.03
C LYS A 165 28.51 9.76 14.94
N ILE A 166 28.68 11.03 14.58
CA ILE A 166 29.98 11.71 14.45
C ILE A 166 30.16 12.72 15.57
N THR A 167 29.21 13.66 15.68
CA THR A 167 29.18 14.70 16.70
C THR A 167 28.57 14.20 18.00
N ASN A 168 27.77 13.13 17.93
CA ASN A 168 27.03 12.53 19.04
C ASN A 168 26.23 13.57 19.82
N ASP A 169 25.57 14.45 19.06
CA ASP A 169 24.70 15.49 19.58
C ASP A 169 23.21 15.13 19.40
N ALA A 170 22.35 15.97 19.96
CA ALA A 170 20.90 15.75 19.94
C ALA A 170 20.32 15.75 18.51
N ARG A 171 20.98 16.36 17.51
CA ARG A 171 20.52 16.33 16.12
C ARG A 171 20.69 14.93 15.54
N GLU A 172 21.83 14.30 15.79
CA GLU A 172 22.08 12.91 15.37
C GLU A 172 21.16 11.91 16.07
N ASP A 173 20.85 12.14 17.35
CA ASP A 173 19.86 11.33 18.07
C ASP A 173 18.46 11.44 17.45
N GLU A 174 18.00 12.66 17.13
CA GLU A 174 16.72 12.88 16.43
C GLU A 174 16.72 12.24 15.04
N MET A 175 17.82 12.35 14.29
CA MET A 175 17.91 11.71 12.98
C MET A 175 17.77 10.19 13.07
N ASP A 176 18.42 9.56 14.06
CA ASP A 176 18.37 8.11 14.26
C ASP A 176 16.93 7.66 14.60
N GLU A 177 16.26 8.40 15.49
CA GLU A 177 14.86 8.17 15.82
C GLU A 177 13.94 8.34 14.61
N ASN A 178 14.12 9.40 13.82
CA ASN A 178 13.34 9.65 12.62
C ASN A 178 13.50 8.49 11.61
N VAL A 179 14.72 8.00 11.38
CA VAL A 179 14.96 6.89 10.44
C VAL A 179 14.37 5.58 10.96
N GLN A 180 14.41 5.33 12.27
CA GLN A 180 13.75 4.17 12.86
C GLN A 180 12.23 4.21 12.66
N GLN A 181 11.61 5.37 12.88
CA GLN A 181 10.18 5.57 12.63
C GLN A 181 9.84 5.39 11.15
N VAL A 182 10.64 5.96 10.23
CA VAL A 182 10.49 5.72 8.79
C VAL A 182 10.59 4.23 8.47
N SER A 183 11.58 3.51 9.00
CA SER A 183 11.76 2.08 8.75
C SER A 183 10.49 1.29 9.11
N THR A 184 9.87 1.64 10.24
CA THR A 184 8.60 1.06 10.67
C THR A 184 7.46 1.41 9.72
N MET A 185 7.34 2.68 9.33
CA MET A 185 6.30 3.13 8.39
C MET A 185 6.43 2.49 7.00
N VAL A 186 7.65 2.36 6.50
CA VAL A 186 7.94 1.68 5.22
C VAL A 186 7.57 0.20 5.31
N GLY A 187 7.81 -0.46 6.45
CA GLY A 187 7.32 -1.82 6.70
C GLY A 187 5.80 -1.91 6.61
N ASN A 188 5.08 -0.97 7.21
CA ASN A 188 3.62 -0.90 7.13
C ASN A 188 3.10 -0.60 5.72
N LEU A 189 3.74 0.34 5.01
CA LEU A 189 3.44 0.66 3.61
C LEU A 189 3.63 -0.57 2.71
N ARG A 190 4.67 -1.37 2.95
CA ARG A 190 4.90 -2.63 2.23
C ARG A 190 3.76 -3.62 2.46
N ASN A 191 3.29 -3.79 3.70
CA ASN A 191 2.18 -4.68 3.99
C ASN A 191 0.89 -4.22 3.29
N MET A 192 0.56 -2.93 3.37
CA MET A 192 -0.58 -2.37 2.64
C MET A 192 -0.46 -2.56 1.11
N ALA A 193 0.74 -2.40 0.54
CA ALA A 193 0.96 -2.64 -0.88
C ALA A 193 0.71 -4.10 -1.28
N ILE A 194 1.07 -5.06 -0.41
CA ILE A 194 0.78 -6.48 -0.63
C ILE A 194 -0.71 -6.76 -0.55
N ASP A 195 -1.39 -6.20 0.45
CA ASP A 195 -2.84 -6.37 0.64
C ASP A 195 -3.61 -5.79 -0.56
N MET A 196 -3.28 -4.55 -0.96
CA MET A 196 -3.85 -3.91 -2.16
C MET A 196 -3.58 -4.72 -3.42
N SER A 197 -2.36 -5.23 -3.62
CA SER A 197 -2.01 -6.04 -4.79
C SER A 197 -2.82 -7.33 -4.86
N THR A 198 -3.07 -7.94 -3.70
CA THR A 198 -3.85 -9.18 -3.60
C THR A 198 -5.31 -8.90 -3.93
N GLU A 199 -5.86 -7.85 -3.33
CA GLU A 199 -7.25 -7.47 -3.51
C GLU A 199 -7.53 -7.07 -4.97
N VAL A 200 -6.67 -6.25 -5.59
CA VAL A 200 -6.79 -5.92 -7.02
C VAL A 200 -6.70 -7.17 -7.90
N SER A 201 -5.85 -8.14 -7.56
CA SER A 201 -5.76 -9.40 -8.31
C SER A 201 -7.02 -10.25 -8.20
N ASN A 202 -7.64 -10.29 -7.01
CA ASN A 202 -8.93 -10.95 -6.79
C ASN A 202 -10.04 -10.26 -7.60
N GLN A 203 -10.12 -8.93 -7.50
CA GLN A 203 -11.11 -8.12 -8.21
C GLN A 203 -10.97 -8.24 -9.72
N ASN A 204 -9.75 -8.29 -10.27
CA ASN A 204 -9.53 -8.51 -11.70
C ASN A 204 -10.10 -9.85 -12.18
N ARG A 205 -9.90 -10.93 -11.41
CA ARG A 205 -10.49 -12.24 -11.74
C ARG A 205 -12.01 -12.23 -11.63
N GLN A 206 -12.56 -11.50 -10.65
CA GLN A 206 -13.99 -11.31 -10.54
C GLN A 206 -14.56 -10.53 -11.73
N LEU A 207 -13.88 -9.47 -12.17
CA LEU A 207 -14.23 -8.71 -13.36
C LEU A 207 -14.25 -9.58 -14.62
N ASP A 208 -13.30 -10.51 -14.78
CA ASP A 208 -13.30 -11.46 -15.90
C ASP A 208 -14.57 -12.34 -15.89
N ARG A 209 -14.97 -12.87 -14.72
CA ARG A 209 -16.22 -13.64 -14.59
C ARG A 209 -17.45 -12.80 -14.87
N ILE A 210 -17.50 -11.58 -14.31
CA ILE A 210 -18.58 -10.62 -14.52
C ILE A 210 -18.71 -10.32 -16.02
N HIS A 211 -17.59 -10.08 -16.70
CA HIS A 211 -17.56 -9.82 -18.15
C HIS A 211 -18.14 -10.98 -18.95
N ASP A 212 -17.68 -12.21 -18.68
CA ASP A 212 -18.16 -13.42 -19.38
C ASP A 212 -19.65 -13.68 -19.12
N LYS A 213 -20.10 -13.53 -17.86
CA LYS A 213 -21.52 -13.64 -17.48
C LYS A 213 -22.37 -12.56 -18.14
N ALA A 214 -21.90 -11.32 -18.20
CA ALA A 214 -22.60 -10.20 -18.81
C ALA A 214 -22.76 -10.40 -20.32
N GLN A 215 -21.71 -10.78 -21.04
CA GLN A 215 -21.77 -11.06 -22.47
C GLN A 215 -22.73 -12.23 -22.77
N SER A 216 -22.71 -13.26 -21.93
CA SER A 216 -23.63 -14.39 -22.00
C SER A 216 -25.09 -13.94 -21.85
N ASN A 217 -25.39 -13.14 -20.82
CA ASN A 217 -26.73 -12.60 -20.58
C ASN A 217 -27.19 -11.67 -21.73
N GLU A 218 -26.31 -10.82 -22.27
CA GLU A 218 -26.64 -9.93 -23.39
C GLU A 218 -27.14 -10.71 -24.61
N VAL A 219 -26.41 -11.73 -25.04
CA VAL A 219 -26.78 -12.57 -26.19
C VAL A 219 -28.11 -13.28 -25.94
N ARG A 220 -28.35 -13.77 -24.72
CA ARG A 220 -29.62 -14.42 -24.36
C ARG A 220 -30.79 -13.45 -24.41
N VAL A 221 -30.62 -12.25 -23.86
CA VAL A 221 -31.65 -11.20 -23.86
C VAL A 221 -32.00 -10.80 -25.29
N GLU A 222 -31.01 -10.61 -26.17
CA GLU A 222 -31.24 -10.31 -27.57
C GLU A 222 -32.01 -11.44 -28.29
N SER A 223 -31.59 -12.68 -28.09
CA SER A 223 -32.25 -13.87 -28.66
C SER A 223 -33.69 -14.02 -28.17
N ALA A 224 -33.93 -13.90 -26.87
CA ALA A 224 -35.26 -13.96 -26.28
C ALA A 224 -36.16 -12.83 -26.79
N ASN A 225 -35.65 -11.61 -26.90
CA ASN A 225 -36.39 -10.48 -27.48
C ASN A 225 -36.78 -10.74 -28.94
N LYS A 226 -35.87 -11.30 -29.74
CA LYS A 226 -36.17 -11.68 -31.13
C LYS A 226 -37.25 -12.76 -31.22
N ARG A 227 -37.18 -13.78 -30.37
CA ARG A 227 -38.19 -14.85 -30.28
C ARG A 227 -39.56 -14.31 -29.85
N ALA A 228 -39.60 -13.50 -28.80
CA ALA A 228 -40.81 -12.84 -28.33
C ALA A 228 -41.45 -11.99 -29.44
N LYS A 229 -40.64 -11.19 -30.16
CA LYS A 229 -41.12 -10.38 -31.28
C LYS A 229 -41.74 -11.23 -32.38
N ASN A 230 -41.10 -12.33 -32.76
CA ASN A 230 -41.61 -13.24 -33.79
C ASN A 230 -42.94 -13.90 -33.42
N LEU A 231 -43.16 -14.19 -32.12
CA LEU A 231 -44.42 -14.75 -31.64
C LEU A 231 -45.59 -13.77 -31.76
N ILE A 232 -45.34 -12.47 -31.58
CA ILE A 232 -46.39 -11.42 -31.67
C ILE A 232 -46.73 -11.10 -33.12
N THR A 233 -45.77 -11.27 -34.04
CA THR A 233 -45.98 -11.01 -35.47
C THR A 233 -46.60 -12.18 -36.24
N LYS A 234 -46.85 -13.33 -35.58
CA LYS A 234 -47.58 -14.47 -36.16
C LYS A 234 -49.08 -14.31 -35.92
#